data_AF-A0A6B8TAI7-F1
#
_entry.id   AF-A0A6B8TAI7-F1
#
_cell.length_a   1.000
_cell.length_b   1.000
_cell.length_c   1.000
_cell.angle_alpha   90.00
_cell.angle_beta   90.00
_cell.angle_gamma   90.00
#
_symmetry.space_group_name_H-M   'P 1'
#
loop_
_entity.id
_entity.type
_entity.pdbx_description
1 polymer ?
#
loop_
_entity_poly.entity_id
_entity_poly.type
_entity_poly.pdbx_seq_one_letter_code
_entity_poly.pdbx_strand_id
1 'polypeptide(L)'
;MKISVVINTYNAEKHLRTVLDTVKDFDEVVICDMHSTDSTIAIAEQYGCKIVYCERAPYVEPARNYAIAQAIHPWLLVIDADETVPEKLKEYLYKIVETPNLGGVYIPFKNYFMGKYMRSAFPDFKLRFFRKEGAYWPPEIHSTVKVQGQVIKMPRNRPDLASEHLANDSVTTILSKNNNYSTQAADQCKGKKIGWVKLLFSPLFWFIKYYFIKKGCLDGKKGFIFAVLKAQYKFSCLAKVYEYQQNNR
;
A
#
# COMPACT_ATOMS: atom_id res chain seq x y z
N MET A 1 7.66 5.86 24.28
CA MET A 1 6.95 6.85 23.42
C MET A 1 5.62 6.25 22.99
N LYS A 2 4.59 7.08 22.74
CA LYS A 2 3.25 6.61 22.33
C LYS A 2 3.06 6.64 20.81
N ILE A 3 2.20 5.76 20.30
CA ILE A 3 1.93 5.56 18.87
C ILE A 3 0.42 5.69 18.58
N SER A 4 0.06 6.51 17.60
CA SER A 4 -1.29 6.54 17.03
C SER A 4 -1.35 5.69 15.76
N VAL A 5 -2.32 4.78 15.68
CA VAL A 5 -2.66 4.06 14.45
C VAL A 5 -3.71 4.87 13.71
N VAL A 6 -3.52 5.08 12.41
CA VAL A 6 -4.45 5.85 11.57
C VAL A 6 -4.90 4.96 10.42
N ILE A 7 -6.21 4.79 10.28
CA ILE A 7 -6.82 3.92 9.26
C ILE A 7 -7.85 4.74 8.48
N ASN A 8 -7.69 4.80 7.16
CA ASN A 8 -8.70 5.40 6.29
C ASN A 8 -9.68 4.32 5.84
N THR A 9 -10.98 4.62 5.91
CA THR A 9 -12.05 3.65 5.67
C THR A 9 -13.09 4.20 4.67
N TYR A 10 -13.61 3.29 3.85
CA TYR A 10 -14.77 3.48 2.99
C TYR A 10 -15.33 2.08 2.66
N ASN A 11 -16.48 1.74 3.24
CA ASN A 11 -17.11 0.43 3.13
C ASN A 11 -16.14 -0.74 3.40
N ALA A 12 -15.52 -0.73 4.58
CA ALA A 12 -14.45 -1.63 5.00
C ALA A 12 -14.90 -2.75 5.95
N GLU A 13 -16.21 -2.99 6.12
CA GLU A 13 -16.74 -3.91 7.14
C GLU A 13 -16.17 -5.33 7.06
N LYS A 14 -15.80 -5.76 5.83
CA LYS A 14 -15.30 -7.10 5.52
C LYS A 14 -14.02 -7.47 6.29
N HIS A 15 -13.10 -6.52 6.44
CA HIS A 15 -11.76 -6.78 6.99
C HIS A 15 -11.49 -6.01 8.28
N LEU A 16 -12.26 -4.96 8.56
CA LEU A 16 -11.97 -4.01 9.63
C LEU A 16 -11.86 -4.67 11.01
N ARG A 17 -12.75 -5.62 11.36
CA ARG A 17 -12.66 -6.33 12.65
C ARG A 17 -11.31 -7.01 12.84
N THR A 18 -10.87 -7.77 11.83
CA THR A 18 -9.57 -8.46 11.86
C THR A 18 -8.41 -7.48 11.96
N VAL A 19 -8.49 -6.34 11.27
CA VAL A 19 -7.46 -5.29 11.38
C VAL A 19 -7.44 -4.71 12.79
N LEU A 20 -8.59 -4.29 13.32
CA LEU A 20 -8.72 -3.70 14.66
C LEU A 20 -8.27 -4.64 15.77
N ASP A 21 -8.52 -5.94 15.65
CA ASP A 21 -7.99 -6.94 16.59
C ASP A 21 -6.47 -6.91 16.71
N THR A 22 -5.76 -6.52 15.64
CA THR A 22 -4.29 -6.44 15.64
C THR A 22 -3.73 -5.08 16.08
N VAL A 23 -4.58 -4.06 16.20
CA VAL A 23 -4.14 -2.69 16.55
C VAL A 23 -4.82 -2.11 17.79
N LYS A 24 -5.78 -2.81 18.39
CA LYS A 24 -6.53 -2.36 19.59
C LYS A 24 -5.66 -2.03 20.80
N ASP A 25 -4.46 -2.62 20.88
CA ASP A 25 -3.53 -2.44 22.00
C ASP A 25 -2.49 -1.33 21.76
N PHE A 26 -2.65 -0.52 20.70
CA PHE A 26 -1.88 0.72 20.51
C PHE A 26 -2.48 1.87 21.33
N ASP A 27 -1.71 2.95 21.55
CA ASP A 27 -2.12 4.04 22.43
C ASP A 27 -3.34 4.84 21.93
N GLU A 28 -3.51 4.93 20.61
CA GLU A 28 -4.66 5.56 19.96
C GLU A 28 -4.93 4.86 18.62
N VAL A 29 -6.21 4.64 18.29
CA VAL A 29 -6.65 4.21 16.95
C VAL A 29 -7.61 5.25 16.39
N VAL A 30 -7.23 5.89 15.29
CA VAL A 30 -8.00 6.91 14.58
C VAL A 30 -8.57 6.29 13.29
N ILE A 31 -9.89 6.23 13.20
CA ILE A 31 -10.62 5.88 11.99
C ILE A 31 -11.01 7.17 11.27
N CYS A 32 -10.46 7.37 10.08
CA CYS A 32 -10.87 8.42 9.16
C CYS A 32 -11.83 7.82 8.13
N ASP A 33 -13.12 8.07 8.28
CA ASP A 33 -14.16 7.48 7.45
C ASP A 33 -14.63 8.45 6.36
N MET A 34 -14.81 7.92 5.15
CA MET A 34 -15.31 8.65 3.99
C MET A 34 -16.82 8.46 3.79
N HIS A 35 -17.59 8.52 4.88
CA HIS A 35 -19.03 8.30 4.92
C HIS A 35 -19.44 6.91 4.43
N SER A 36 -18.91 5.88 5.09
CA SER A 36 -19.30 4.49 4.85
C SER A 36 -20.80 4.28 5.07
N THR A 37 -21.40 3.45 4.22
CA THR A 37 -22.82 3.09 4.24
C THR A 37 -23.08 1.69 4.79
N ASP A 38 -22.00 0.96 5.11
CA ASP A 38 -22.03 -0.39 5.66
C ASP A 38 -21.75 -0.37 7.18
N SER A 39 -21.43 -1.53 7.77
CA SER A 39 -21.20 -1.65 9.21
C SER A 39 -19.85 -1.08 9.70
N THR A 40 -19.07 -0.40 8.84
CA THR A 40 -17.71 0.08 9.15
C THR A 40 -17.65 0.92 10.43
N ILE A 41 -18.54 1.92 10.56
CA ILE A 41 -18.56 2.82 11.73
C ILE A 41 -18.96 2.07 13.00
N ALA A 42 -20.02 1.26 12.93
CA ALA A 42 -20.47 0.46 14.07
C ALA A 42 -19.40 -0.51 14.56
N ILE A 43 -18.58 -1.06 13.65
CA ILE A 43 -17.40 -1.86 14.01
C ILE A 43 -16.37 -1.00 14.73
N ALA A 44 -16.00 0.16 14.21
CA ALA A 44 -15.01 1.05 14.82
C ALA A 44 -15.42 1.51 16.25
N GLU A 45 -16.69 1.81 16.46
CA GLU A 45 -17.25 2.21 17.76
C GLU A 45 -17.12 1.10 18.81
N GLN A 46 -17.35 -0.17 18.42
CA GLN A 46 -17.20 -1.32 19.32
C GLN A 46 -15.77 -1.49 19.85
N TYR A 47 -14.77 -1.01 19.11
CA TYR A 47 -13.36 -1.04 19.51
C TYR A 47 -12.92 0.24 20.23
N GLY A 48 -13.83 1.19 20.49
CA GLY A 48 -13.51 2.45 21.16
C GLY A 48 -12.57 3.35 20.34
N CYS A 49 -12.58 3.22 19.01
CA CYS A 49 -11.73 4.03 18.14
C CYS A 49 -12.18 5.50 18.13
N LYS A 50 -11.24 6.42 17.92
CA LYS A 50 -11.54 7.81 17.60
C LYS A 50 -12.01 7.89 16.15
N ILE A 51 -13.25 8.30 15.92
CA ILE A 51 -13.82 8.40 14.57
C ILE A 51 -13.82 9.86 14.12
N VAL A 52 -13.31 10.09 12.92
CA VAL A 52 -13.33 11.37 12.22
C VAL A 52 -13.84 11.18 10.81
N TYR A 53 -14.57 12.16 10.29
CA TYR A 53 -15.16 12.09 8.96
C TYR A 53 -14.41 13.00 7.99
N CYS A 54 -14.22 12.52 6.77
CA CYS A 54 -13.67 13.32 5.68
C CYS A 54 -14.47 13.12 4.40
N GLU A 55 -14.57 14.16 3.58
CA GLU A 55 -15.21 14.01 2.27
C GLU A 55 -14.36 13.13 1.35
N ARG A 56 -15.05 12.35 0.52
CA ARG A 56 -14.41 11.48 -0.45
C ARG A 56 -13.79 12.32 -1.57
N ALA A 57 -12.46 12.34 -1.62
CA ALA A 57 -11.71 12.92 -2.73
C ALA A 57 -11.46 11.89 -3.86
N PRO A 58 -11.14 12.35 -5.09
CA PRO A 58 -10.79 11.45 -6.20
C PRO A 58 -9.52 10.60 -5.95
N TYR A 59 -8.70 10.99 -4.96
CA TYR A 59 -7.47 10.31 -4.55
C TYR A 59 -7.34 10.37 -3.01
N VAL A 60 -6.53 9.48 -2.42
CA VAL A 60 -6.56 9.15 -0.98
C VAL A 60 -5.68 10.08 -0.12
N GLU A 61 -4.76 10.79 -0.75
CA GLU A 61 -3.73 11.61 -0.12
C GLU A 61 -4.29 12.76 0.75
N PRO A 62 -5.36 13.50 0.35
CA PRO A 62 -5.97 14.53 1.18
C PRO A 62 -6.62 13.93 2.45
N ALA A 63 -7.31 12.80 2.30
CA ALA A 63 -7.88 12.06 3.43
C ALA A 63 -6.79 11.59 4.39
N ARG A 64 -5.65 11.10 3.87
CA ARG A 64 -4.48 10.73 4.69
C ARG A 64 -3.92 11.90 5.47
N ASN A 65 -3.72 13.06 4.84
CA ASN A 65 -3.24 14.27 5.52
C ASN A 65 -4.20 14.73 6.62
N TYR A 66 -5.51 14.74 6.34
CA TYR A 66 -6.52 15.05 7.33
C TYR A 66 -6.46 14.05 8.50
N ALA A 67 -6.42 12.75 8.21
CA ALA A 67 -6.40 11.69 9.21
C ALA A 67 -5.19 11.79 10.15
N ILE A 68 -3.98 12.01 9.61
CA ILE A 68 -2.78 12.13 10.46
C ILE A 68 -2.79 13.40 11.32
N ALA A 69 -3.47 14.47 10.88
CA ALA A 69 -3.61 15.68 11.68
C ALA A 69 -4.45 15.42 12.95
N GLN A 70 -5.41 14.49 12.88
CA GLN A 70 -6.30 14.14 13.99
C GLN A 70 -5.65 13.26 15.06
N ALA A 71 -4.56 12.55 14.75
CA ALA A 71 -3.83 11.73 15.71
C ALA A 71 -3.14 12.59 16.79
N ILE A 72 -3.13 12.18 18.05
CA ILE A 72 -2.57 13.00 19.15
C ILE A 72 -1.12 12.64 19.49
N HIS A 73 -0.61 11.48 19.07
CA HIS A 73 0.73 11.04 19.42
C HIS A 73 1.79 11.42 18.37
N PRO A 74 3.06 11.54 18.78
CA PRO A 74 4.14 11.97 17.89
C PRO A 74 4.51 10.93 16.83
N TRP A 75 4.22 9.65 17.07
CA TRP A 75 4.46 8.57 16.12
C TRP A 75 3.16 8.07 15.52
N LEU A 76 3.18 7.89 14.20
CA LEU A 76 2.03 7.46 13.42
C LEU A 76 2.33 6.12 12.77
N LEU A 77 1.42 5.18 12.91
CA LEU A 77 1.34 3.98 12.09
C LEU A 77 0.12 4.10 11.18
N VAL A 78 0.35 4.44 9.91
CA VAL A 78 -0.73 4.59 8.93
C VAL A 78 -0.89 3.31 8.15
N ILE A 79 -2.03 2.65 8.25
CA ILE A 79 -2.34 1.39 7.56
C ILE A 79 -3.67 1.50 6.81
N ASP A 80 -3.86 0.68 5.78
CA ASP A 80 -5.15 0.60 5.10
C ASP A 80 -6.10 -0.36 5.87
N ALA A 81 -7.41 -0.27 5.65
CA ALA A 81 -8.45 -1.00 6.41
C ALA A 81 -8.48 -2.53 6.16
N ASP A 82 -7.56 -3.03 5.35
CA ASP A 82 -7.34 -4.43 5.01
C ASP A 82 -5.89 -4.87 5.33
N GLU A 83 -5.12 -4.09 6.09
CA GLU A 83 -3.75 -4.43 6.50
C GLU A 83 -3.68 -4.78 8.00
N THR A 84 -3.08 -5.91 8.36
CA THR A 84 -2.92 -6.31 9.78
C THR A 84 -1.51 -6.04 10.29
N VAL A 85 -1.37 -5.91 11.61
CA VAL A 85 -0.10 -5.62 12.30
C VAL A 85 0.24 -6.78 13.24
N PRO A 86 1.19 -7.68 12.91
CA PRO A 86 1.57 -8.75 13.82
C PRO A 86 2.14 -8.21 15.15
N GLU A 87 1.94 -8.93 16.26
CA GLU A 87 2.43 -8.47 17.58
C GLU A 87 3.94 -8.20 17.58
N LYS A 88 4.72 -9.03 16.89
CA LYS A 88 6.17 -8.81 16.74
C LYS A 88 6.52 -7.52 16.02
N LEU A 89 5.69 -7.08 15.07
CA LEU A 89 5.86 -5.78 14.42
C LEU A 89 5.58 -4.67 15.42
N LYS A 90 4.47 -4.74 16.17
CA LYS A 90 4.15 -3.78 17.25
C LYS A 90 5.30 -3.66 18.26
N GLU A 91 5.79 -4.77 18.82
CA GLU A 91 6.94 -4.79 19.73
C GLU A 91 8.18 -4.13 19.12
N TYR A 92 8.44 -4.39 17.84
CA TYR A 92 9.56 -3.80 17.13
C TYR A 92 9.40 -2.28 16.97
N LEU A 93 8.20 -1.80 16.65
CA LEU A 93 7.91 -0.37 16.53
C LEU A 93 8.12 0.34 17.87
N TYR A 94 7.62 -0.21 18.98
CA TYR A 94 7.85 0.38 20.32
C TYR A 94 9.32 0.38 20.75
N LYS A 95 10.16 -0.51 20.23
CA LYS A 95 11.61 -0.47 20.45
C LYS A 95 12.30 0.58 19.57
N ILE A 96 11.85 0.73 18.32
CA ILE A 96 12.58 1.56 17.36
C ILE A 96 12.36 3.06 17.51
N VAL A 97 11.24 3.47 18.13
CA VAL A 97 10.94 4.89 18.42
C VAL A 97 12.00 5.59 19.28
N GLU A 98 12.82 4.83 19.99
CA GLU A 98 13.93 5.35 20.81
C GLU A 98 15.18 5.69 19.96
N THR A 99 15.19 5.32 18.68
CA THR A 99 16.32 5.59 17.77
C THR A 99 16.45 7.10 17.53
N PRO A 100 17.62 7.72 17.85
CA PRO A 100 17.84 9.13 17.61
C PRO A 100 17.67 9.50 16.13
N ASN A 101 17.10 10.68 15.86
CA ASN A 101 16.88 11.23 14.51
C ASN A 101 16.04 10.34 13.57
N LEU A 102 15.35 9.31 14.07
CA LEU A 102 14.47 8.50 13.23
C LEU A 102 13.24 9.30 12.82
N GLY A 103 13.06 9.43 11.51
CA GLY A 103 11.93 10.07 10.84
C GLY A 103 10.85 9.10 10.38
N GLY A 104 11.25 7.89 9.94
CA GLY A 104 10.31 6.87 9.51
C GLY A 104 10.90 5.53 9.16
N VAL A 105 10.02 4.55 8.97
CA VAL A 105 10.35 3.14 8.79
C VAL A 105 9.50 2.57 7.66
N TYR A 106 10.18 1.99 6.67
CA TYR A 106 9.56 1.14 5.67
C TYR A 106 9.29 -0.25 6.27
N ILE A 107 8.02 -0.62 6.34
CA ILE A 107 7.53 -1.90 6.85
C ILE A 107 7.40 -2.88 5.68
N PRO A 108 7.87 -4.14 5.82
CA PRO A 108 7.70 -5.16 4.80
C PRO A 108 6.24 -5.63 4.79
N PHE A 109 5.75 -5.95 3.61
CA PHE A 109 4.34 -6.20 3.37
C PHE A 109 4.13 -7.53 2.66
N LYS A 110 3.29 -8.40 3.22
CA LYS A 110 2.89 -9.67 2.60
C LYS A 110 1.65 -9.48 1.75
N ASN A 111 1.72 -9.92 0.50
CA ASN A 111 0.60 -9.89 -0.44
C ASN A 111 0.13 -11.31 -0.74
N TYR A 112 -1.19 -11.46 -0.87
CA TYR A 112 -1.84 -12.71 -1.23
C TYR A 112 -2.47 -12.59 -2.62
N PHE A 113 -2.38 -13.66 -3.39
CA PHE A 113 -3.01 -13.77 -4.70
C PHE A 113 -3.64 -15.15 -4.86
N MET A 114 -4.92 -15.19 -5.22
CA MET A 114 -5.70 -16.42 -5.34
C MET A 114 -5.59 -17.32 -4.09
N GLY A 115 -5.57 -16.72 -2.89
CA GLY A 115 -5.51 -17.40 -1.60
C GLY A 115 -4.14 -17.97 -1.26
N LYS A 116 -3.07 -17.52 -1.94
CA LYS A 116 -1.69 -17.93 -1.65
C LYS A 116 -0.83 -16.71 -1.37
N TYR A 117 -0.06 -16.77 -0.29
CA TYR A 117 1.02 -15.83 -0.04
C TYR A 117 2.04 -15.87 -1.18
N MET A 118 2.32 -14.71 -1.78
CA MET A 118 3.18 -14.61 -2.96
C MET A 118 4.61 -14.25 -2.56
N ARG A 119 5.51 -15.23 -2.60
CA ARG A 119 6.95 -15.00 -2.36
C ARG A 119 7.52 -14.01 -3.36
N SER A 120 7.07 -14.10 -4.61
CA SER A 120 7.45 -13.20 -5.69
C SER A 120 7.02 -11.75 -5.50
N ALA A 121 6.04 -11.50 -4.63
CA ALA A 121 5.59 -10.17 -4.24
C ALA A 121 6.16 -9.72 -2.88
N PHE A 122 7.05 -10.51 -2.26
CA PHE A 122 7.59 -10.22 -0.93
C PHE A 122 9.13 -9.96 -0.92
N PRO A 123 9.61 -9.10 -0.01
CA PRO A 123 8.85 -8.04 0.62
C PRO A 123 8.60 -6.92 -0.38
N ASP A 124 7.39 -6.38 -0.31
CA ASP A 124 7.12 -5.01 -0.72
C ASP A 124 7.30 -4.10 0.49
N PHE A 125 7.87 -2.92 0.32
CA PHE A 125 8.19 -2.02 1.43
C PHE A 125 7.34 -0.76 1.35
N LYS A 126 6.55 -0.49 2.38
CA LYS A 126 5.71 0.71 2.48
C LYS A 126 6.15 1.58 3.65
N LEU A 127 6.31 2.89 3.43
CA LEU A 127 6.58 3.85 4.50
C LEU A 127 5.27 4.09 5.26
N ARG A 128 5.05 3.30 6.32
CA ARG A 128 3.82 3.32 7.12
C ARG A 128 4.02 3.85 8.53
N PHE A 129 5.24 3.80 9.05
CA PHE A 129 5.54 4.27 10.40
C PHE A 129 6.47 5.47 10.36
N PHE A 130 6.08 6.60 10.94
CA PHE A 130 6.84 7.84 10.87
C PHE A 130 6.42 8.85 11.93
N ARG A 131 7.25 9.88 12.14
CA ARG A 131 6.91 11.00 13.03
C ARG A 131 5.82 11.86 12.40
N LYS A 132 4.85 12.28 13.21
CA LYS A 132 3.79 13.22 12.80
C LYS A 132 4.37 14.56 12.36
N GLU A 133 5.33 15.07 13.12
CA GLU A 133 5.96 16.35 12.83
C GLU A 133 6.73 16.30 11.49
N GLY A 134 6.40 17.22 10.59
CA GLY A 134 6.98 17.27 9.25
C GLY A 134 6.48 16.19 8.28
N ALA A 135 5.52 15.34 8.68
CA ALA A 135 4.90 14.37 7.77
C ALA A 135 3.80 14.99 6.92
N TYR A 136 3.90 14.83 5.60
CA TYR A 136 2.83 15.22 4.67
C TYR A 136 2.85 14.38 3.39
N TRP A 137 1.67 14.08 2.84
CA TRP A 137 1.53 13.58 1.48
C TRP A 137 1.40 14.74 0.49
N PRO A 138 2.25 14.83 -0.53
CA PRO A 138 2.06 15.75 -1.64
C PRO A 138 0.71 15.55 -2.34
N PRO A 139 0.11 16.60 -2.93
CA PRO A 139 -1.16 16.51 -3.66
C PRO A 139 -1.05 15.77 -5.01
N GLU A 140 0.06 15.07 -5.23
CA GLU A 140 0.32 14.26 -6.42
C GLU A 140 -0.24 12.84 -6.22
N ILE A 141 -0.89 12.29 -7.24
CA ILE A 141 -1.44 10.93 -7.22
C ILE A 141 -0.30 9.90 -7.10
N HIS A 142 -0.41 8.96 -6.15
CA HIS A 142 0.59 7.93 -5.83
C HIS A 142 1.86 8.49 -5.18
N SER A 143 1.76 9.64 -4.52
CA SER A 143 2.88 10.20 -3.78
C SER A 143 3.19 9.39 -2.52
N THR A 144 4.47 9.33 -2.16
CA THR A 144 4.91 8.79 -0.87
C THR A 144 4.93 9.91 0.15
N VAL A 145 4.56 9.60 1.40
CA VAL A 145 4.70 10.55 2.52
C VAL A 145 6.12 11.09 2.59
N LYS A 146 6.25 12.41 2.71
CA LYS A 146 7.49 13.10 3.01
C LYS A 146 7.59 13.20 4.52
N VAL A 147 8.77 12.90 5.06
CA VAL A 147 9.04 12.92 6.50
C VAL A 147 10.40 13.58 6.75
N GLN A 148 10.58 14.17 7.92
CA GLN A 148 11.85 14.74 8.35
C GLN A 148 12.67 13.70 9.12
N GLY A 149 14.01 13.79 9.05
CA GLY A 149 14.92 12.88 9.73
C GLY A 149 15.27 11.62 8.93
N GLN A 150 15.92 10.67 9.58
CA GLN A 150 16.39 9.44 8.96
C GLN A 150 15.24 8.48 8.66
N VAL A 151 15.16 8.00 7.42
CA VAL A 151 14.24 6.93 7.04
C VAL A 151 15.00 5.63 6.86
N ILE A 152 14.56 4.58 7.56
CA ILE A 152 15.17 3.25 7.47
C ILE A 152 14.22 2.24 6.83
N LYS A 153 14.78 1.10 6.41
CA LYS A 153 14.00 -0.06 5.98
C LYS A 153 14.19 -1.18 7.00
N MET A 154 13.09 -1.84 7.38
CA MET A 154 13.20 -2.99 8.27
C MET A 154 13.96 -4.14 7.60
N PRO A 155 14.56 -5.05 8.41
CA PRO A 155 15.32 -6.17 7.88
C PRO A 155 14.49 -7.07 6.95
N ARG A 156 15.03 -7.31 5.75
CA ARG A 156 14.35 -8.08 4.70
C ARG A 156 14.16 -9.56 5.05
N ASN A 157 15.00 -10.07 5.95
CA ASN A 157 15.03 -11.46 6.43
C ASN A 157 14.14 -11.69 7.67
N ARG A 158 13.25 -10.75 8.00
CA ARG A 158 12.32 -10.83 9.14
C ARG A 158 10.85 -10.80 8.69
N PRO A 159 10.35 -11.87 8.03
CA PRO A 159 8.96 -11.94 7.58
C PRO A 159 7.94 -12.02 8.72
N ASP A 160 8.40 -12.31 9.93
CA ASP A 160 7.62 -12.26 11.18
C ASP A 160 7.28 -10.82 11.60
N LEU A 161 7.99 -9.82 11.06
CA LEU A 161 7.71 -8.40 11.27
C LEU A 161 6.87 -7.77 10.15
N ALA A 162 6.42 -8.56 9.17
CA ALA A 162 5.74 -8.01 8.01
C ALA A 162 4.23 -7.84 8.26
N SER A 163 3.73 -6.66 7.96
CA SER A 163 2.28 -6.42 7.88
C SER A 163 1.67 -7.24 6.74
N GLU A 164 0.43 -7.69 6.91
CA GLU A 164 -0.23 -8.56 5.95
C GLU A 164 -1.42 -7.89 5.28
N HIS A 165 -1.50 -8.01 3.96
CA HIS A 165 -2.67 -7.58 3.20
C HIS A 165 -3.73 -8.68 3.22
N LEU A 166 -4.85 -8.43 3.89
CA LEU A 166 -5.99 -9.35 3.87
C LEU A 166 -6.69 -9.36 2.51
N ALA A 167 -6.52 -8.32 1.70
CA ALA A 167 -7.03 -8.31 0.33
C ALA A 167 -6.33 -9.40 -0.48
N ASN A 168 -7.15 -10.35 -0.91
CA ASN A 168 -6.75 -11.47 -1.73
C ASN A 168 -7.32 -11.26 -3.13
N ASP A 169 -6.64 -10.42 -3.92
CA ASP A 169 -7.15 -10.00 -5.21
C ASP A 169 -7.35 -11.20 -6.16
N SER A 170 -8.52 -11.24 -6.79
CA SER A 170 -8.80 -12.16 -7.89
C SER A 170 -8.11 -11.70 -9.17
N VAL A 171 -8.02 -12.58 -10.18
CA VAL A 171 -7.53 -12.19 -11.52
C VAL A 171 -8.37 -11.03 -12.06
N THR A 172 -9.70 -11.09 -11.93
CA THR A 172 -10.63 -10.02 -12.35
C THR A 172 -10.32 -8.69 -11.66
N THR A 173 -10.06 -8.72 -10.35
CA THR A 173 -9.72 -7.54 -9.56
C THR A 173 -8.40 -6.93 -10.03
N ILE A 174 -7.37 -7.75 -10.23
CA ILE A 174 -6.05 -7.29 -10.73
C ILE A 174 -6.19 -6.68 -12.12
N LEU A 175 -6.91 -7.32 -13.04
CA LEU A 175 -7.10 -6.80 -14.40
C LEU A 175 -7.82 -5.45 -14.39
N SER A 176 -8.87 -5.32 -13.59
CA SER A 176 -9.64 -4.07 -13.45
C SER A 176 -8.77 -2.93 -12.90
N LYS A 177 -8.02 -3.19 -11.81
CA LYS A 177 -7.05 -2.24 -11.23
C LYS A 177 -5.96 -1.87 -12.24
N ASN A 178 -5.38 -2.87 -12.91
CA ASN A 178 -4.33 -2.67 -13.90
C ASN A 178 -4.81 -1.80 -15.07
N ASN A 179 -6.07 -1.92 -15.49
CA ASN A 179 -6.60 -1.05 -16.54
C ASN A 179 -6.58 0.41 -16.09
N ASN A 180 -7.12 0.71 -14.91
CA ASN A 180 -7.16 2.07 -14.37
C ASN A 180 -5.75 2.63 -14.13
N TYR A 181 -4.88 1.86 -13.47
CA TYR A 181 -3.51 2.29 -13.17
C TYR A 181 -2.65 2.43 -14.42
N SER A 182 -2.86 1.60 -15.46
CA SER A 182 -2.10 1.74 -16.70
C SER A 182 -2.46 3.00 -17.47
N THR A 183 -3.72 3.46 -17.40
CA THR A 183 -4.12 4.77 -17.94
C THR A 183 -3.43 5.90 -17.20
N GLN A 184 -3.50 5.91 -15.86
CA GLN A 184 -2.84 6.94 -15.04
C GLN A 184 -1.32 6.98 -15.26
N ALA A 185 -0.67 5.81 -15.31
CA ALA A 185 0.76 5.71 -15.59
C ALA A 185 1.11 6.20 -17.00
N ALA A 186 0.20 6.03 -17.97
CA ALA A 186 0.38 6.56 -19.32
C ALA A 186 0.23 8.09 -19.36
N ASP A 187 -0.70 8.65 -18.59
CA ASP A 187 -0.90 10.10 -18.47
C ASP A 187 0.35 10.80 -17.94
N GLN A 188 1.00 10.24 -16.92
CA GLN A 188 2.28 10.74 -16.39
C GLN A 188 3.45 10.63 -17.38
N CYS A 189 3.28 9.86 -18.45
CA CYS A 189 4.29 9.65 -19.50
C CYS A 189 3.89 10.28 -20.83
N LYS A 190 2.86 11.14 -20.87
CA LYS A 190 2.51 11.90 -22.08
C LYS A 190 3.72 12.66 -22.63
N GLY A 191 3.88 12.62 -23.95
CA GLY A 191 5.03 13.20 -24.66
C GLY A 191 6.28 12.31 -24.73
N LYS A 192 6.36 11.19 -23.99
CA LYS A 192 7.46 10.23 -24.16
C LYS A 192 7.25 9.38 -25.41
N LYS A 193 8.33 9.11 -26.15
CA LYS A 193 8.32 8.20 -27.31
C LYS A 193 8.55 6.76 -26.88
N ILE A 194 7.73 5.84 -27.39
CA ILE A 194 7.84 4.39 -27.14
C ILE A 194 8.12 3.70 -28.48
N GLY A 195 9.30 3.10 -28.60
CA GLY A 195 9.66 2.28 -29.75
C GLY A 195 9.42 0.79 -29.52
N TRP A 196 9.46 0.02 -30.60
CA TRP A 196 9.24 -1.44 -30.64
C TRP A 196 10.10 -2.22 -29.64
N VAL A 197 11.39 -1.88 -29.52
CA VAL A 197 12.31 -2.52 -28.57
C VAL A 197 11.76 -2.44 -27.14
N LYS A 198 11.31 -1.26 -26.72
CA LYS A 198 10.78 -1.07 -25.35
C LYS A 198 9.47 -1.81 -25.16
N LEU A 199 8.61 -1.84 -26.18
CA LEU A 199 7.32 -2.53 -26.15
C LEU A 199 7.48 -4.06 -26.03
N LEU A 200 8.48 -4.65 -26.69
CA LEU A 200 8.75 -6.09 -26.67
C LEU A 200 9.52 -6.53 -25.42
N PHE A 201 10.64 -5.86 -25.12
CA PHE A 201 11.57 -6.34 -24.09
C PHE A 201 11.19 -5.91 -22.67
N SER A 202 10.46 -4.81 -22.47
CA SER A 202 10.06 -4.42 -21.11
C SER A 202 9.09 -5.42 -20.46
N PRO A 203 7.99 -5.85 -21.12
CA PRO A 203 7.11 -6.86 -20.55
C PRO A 203 7.83 -8.19 -20.31
N LEU A 204 8.67 -8.63 -21.25
CA LEU A 204 9.46 -9.86 -21.11
C LEU A 204 10.39 -9.79 -19.89
N PHE A 205 11.10 -8.67 -19.70
CA PHE A 205 11.91 -8.45 -18.52
C PHE A 205 11.09 -8.52 -17.23
N TRP A 206 9.88 -7.93 -17.21
CA TRP A 206 9.00 -8.01 -16.04
C TRP A 206 8.53 -9.44 -15.75
N PHE A 207 8.23 -10.24 -16.78
CA PHE A 207 7.96 -11.66 -16.60
C PHE A 207 9.17 -12.38 -15.96
N ILE A 208 10.37 -12.23 -16.54
CA ILE A 208 11.60 -12.86 -16.05
C ILE A 208 11.89 -12.45 -14.61
N LYS A 209 11.74 -11.16 -14.30
CA LYS A 209 11.94 -10.62 -12.97
C LYS A 209 11.01 -11.26 -11.94
N TYR A 210 9.71 -11.32 -12.21
CA TYR A 210 8.75 -11.85 -11.24
C TYR A 210 8.76 -13.38 -11.17
N TYR A 211 8.99 -14.06 -12.28
CA TYR A 211 8.98 -15.52 -12.32
C TYR A 211 10.29 -16.14 -11.82
N PHE A 212 11.44 -15.67 -12.29
CA PHE A 212 12.75 -16.26 -11.95
C PHE A 212 13.46 -15.50 -10.83
N ILE A 213 13.69 -14.19 -10.99
CA ILE A 213 14.51 -13.41 -10.03
C ILE A 213 13.82 -13.30 -8.67
N LYS A 214 12.51 -13.04 -8.68
CA LYS A 214 11.67 -13.01 -7.48
C LYS A 214 11.16 -14.40 -7.08
N LYS A 215 11.63 -15.47 -7.73
CA LYS A 215 11.30 -16.87 -7.41
C LYS A 215 9.79 -17.18 -7.47
N GLY A 216 9.05 -16.52 -8.36
CA GLY A 216 7.64 -16.84 -8.62
C GLY A 216 7.41 -18.26 -9.14
N CYS A 217 8.42 -18.90 -9.74
CA CYS A 217 8.36 -20.34 -10.06
C CYS A 217 8.10 -21.21 -8.82
N LEU A 218 8.58 -20.81 -7.63
CA LEU A 218 8.31 -21.50 -6.36
C LEU A 218 6.88 -21.25 -5.84
N ASP A 219 6.19 -20.24 -6.37
CA ASP A 219 4.77 -20.00 -6.11
C ASP A 219 3.87 -20.91 -6.98
N GLY A 220 4.43 -21.75 -7.86
CA GLY A 220 3.72 -22.72 -8.70
C GLY A 220 2.88 -22.05 -9.79
N LYS A 221 1.73 -22.65 -10.15
CA LYS A 221 0.81 -22.10 -11.18
C LYS A 221 0.40 -20.65 -10.89
N LYS A 222 0.11 -20.33 -9.61
CA LYS A 222 -0.26 -18.97 -9.18
C LYS A 222 0.88 -17.97 -9.41
N GLY A 223 2.13 -18.40 -9.23
CA GLY A 223 3.32 -17.59 -9.51
C GLY A 223 3.53 -17.29 -10.98
N PHE A 224 3.31 -18.28 -11.85
CA PHE A 224 3.33 -18.07 -13.30
C PHE A 224 2.25 -17.07 -13.73
N ILE A 225 1.00 -17.28 -13.29
CA ILE A 225 -0.12 -16.36 -13.60
C ILE A 225 0.21 -14.94 -13.13
N PHE A 226 0.71 -14.79 -11.90
CA PHE A 226 1.07 -13.48 -11.35
C PHE A 226 2.18 -12.79 -12.17
N ALA A 227 3.22 -13.53 -12.59
CA ALA A 227 4.29 -12.99 -13.43
C ALA A 227 3.77 -12.54 -14.81
N VAL A 228 2.85 -13.29 -15.41
CA VAL A 228 2.17 -12.91 -16.66
C VAL A 228 1.34 -11.63 -16.47
N LEU A 229 0.55 -11.53 -15.40
CA LEU A 229 -0.23 -10.33 -15.09
C LEU A 229 0.66 -9.09 -14.89
N LYS A 230 1.85 -9.24 -14.29
CA LYS A 230 2.83 -8.14 -14.14
C LYS A 230 3.43 -7.72 -15.49
N ALA A 231 3.73 -8.68 -16.38
CA ALA A 231 4.18 -8.39 -17.74
C ALA A 231 3.08 -7.70 -18.56
N GLN A 232 1.85 -8.21 -18.51
CA GLN A 232 0.69 -7.64 -19.17
C GLN A 232 0.40 -6.20 -18.71
N TYR A 233 0.48 -5.94 -17.40
CA TYR A 233 0.37 -4.56 -16.87
C TYR A 233 1.43 -3.65 -17.49
N LYS A 234 2.69 -4.09 -17.53
CA LYS A 234 3.78 -3.30 -18.11
C LYS A 234 3.56 -3.04 -19.60
N PHE A 235 3.09 -4.04 -20.34
CA PHE A 235 2.73 -3.90 -21.75
C PHE A 235 1.60 -2.87 -21.93
N SER A 236 0.53 -2.98 -21.14
CA SER A 236 -0.64 -2.10 -21.20
C SER A 236 -0.26 -0.63 -20.97
N CYS A 237 0.62 -0.35 -19.99
CA CYS A 237 1.16 1.00 -19.80
C CYS A 237 1.88 1.53 -21.06
N LEU A 238 2.71 0.71 -21.69
CA LEU A 238 3.48 1.12 -22.86
C LEU A 238 2.60 1.30 -24.10
N ALA A 239 1.62 0.41 -24.28
CA ALA A 239 0.66 0.48 -25.37
C ALA A 239 -0.18 1.77 -25.28
N LYS A 240 -0.68 2.14 -24.10
CA LYS A 240 -1.43 3.39 -23.88
C LYS A 240 -0.58 4.64 -24.11
N VAL A 241 0.70 4.64 -23.68
CA VAL A 241 1.62 5.75 -23.99
C VAL A 241 1.86 5.87 -25.50
N TYR A 242 1.89 4.75 -26.22
CA TYR A 242 2.02 4.74 -27.69
C TYR A 242 0.74 5.23 -28.38
N GLU A 243 -0.44 4.82 -27.91
CA GLU A 243 -1.73 5.35 -28.37
C GLU A 243 -1.79 6.88 -28.25
N TYR A 244 -1.37 7.43 -27.11
CA TYR A 244 -1.24 8.89 -26.94
C TYR A 244 -0.24 9.54 -27.89
N GLN A 245 0.82 8.85 -28.32
CA GLN A 245 1.76 9.39 -29.32
C GLN A 245 1.12 9.47 -30.71
N GLN A 246 0.19 8.57 -31.05
CA GLN A 246 -0.50 8.59 -32.34
C GLN A 246 -1.60 9.64 -32.36
N ASN A 247 -2.35 9.79 -31.29
CA ASN A 247 -3.44 10.78 -31.20
C ASN A 247 -2.92 12.23 -31.16
N ASN A 248 -1.63 12.45 -30.93
CA ASN A 248 -0.97 13.78 -30.92
C ASN A 248 -0.12 14.02 -32.18
N ARG A 249 -0.19 13.16 -33.19
CA ARG A 249 0.42 13.34 -34.52
C ARG A 249 -0.64 13.78 -35.51
#